data_AF-A0A9X2E6M7-F1
#
_entry.id   AF-A0A9X2E6M7-F1
#
_cell.length_a   1.000
_cell.length_b   1.000
_cell.length_c   1.000
_cell.angle_alpha   90.00
_cell.angle_beta   90.00
_cell.angle_gamma   90.00
#
_symmetry.space_group_name_H-M   'P 1'
#
loop_
_entity.id
_entity.type
_entity.pdbx_description
1 polymer ?
#
loop_
_entity_poly.entity_id
_entity_poly.type
_entity_poly.pdbx_seq_one_letter_code
_entity_poly.pdbx_strand_id
1 'polypeptide(L)' 'AIHQRSDVCAVPAAGVVAEAMVALVLAQAALEKFGGDSLPETRANIEGYRTRIARPALVG' A
#
# COMPACT_ATOMS: atom_id res chain seq x y z
N ALA A 1 -5.88 39.77 0.57
CA ALA A 1 -6.13 38.42 0.00
C ALA A 1 -7.63 38.15 0.05
N ILE A 2 -8.24 37.65 -1.03
CA ILE A 2 -9.68 37.30 -1.08
C ILE A 2 -9.81 35.82 -0.74
N HIS A 3 -10.70 35.48 0.19
CA HIS A 3 -10.97 34.11 0.62
C HIS A 3 -11.81 33.36 -0.43
N GLN A 4 -11.31 32.23 -0.95
CA GLN A 4 -11.95 31.46 -2.04
C GLN A 4 -12.78 30.26 -1.56
N ARG A 5 -12.64 29.86 -0.30
CA ARG A 5 -13.38 28.77 0.35
C ARG A 5 -13.70 29.20 1.76
N SER A 6 -14.92 29.00 2.26
CA SER A 6 -15.37 29.46 3.59
C SER A 6 -15.24 28.42 4.71
N ASP A 7 -14.65 27.26 4.45
CA ASP A 7 -14.52 26.22 5.47
C ASP A 7 -13.48 26.60 6.53
N VAL A 8 -13.85 26.36 7.80
CA VAL A 8 -12.97 26.64 8.94
C VAL A 8 -11.90 25.55 9.10
N CYS A 9 -12.21 24.31 8.73
CA CYS A 9 -11.29 23.18 8.87
C CYS A 9 -11.52 22.12 7.78
N ALA A 10 -10.46 21.81 7.02
CA ALA A 10 -10.44 20.77 6.00
C ALA A 10 -9.78 19.46 6.47
N VAL A 11 -9.30 19.39 7.72
CA VAL A 11 -8.46 18.28 8.22
C VAL A 11 -9.14 16.91 8.11
N PRO A 12 -10.44 16.74 8.45
CA PRO A 12 -11.09 15.44 8.29
C PRO A 12 -11.12 14.97 6.83
N ALA A 13 -11.44 15.88 5.90
CA ALA A 13 -11.43 15.58 4.46
C ALA A 13 -10.02 15.31 3.93
N ALA A 14 -9.02 16.04 4.43
CA ALA A 14 -7.61 15.80 4.11
C ALA A 14 -7.14 14.42 4.58
N GLY A 15 -7.69 13.88 5.68
CA GLY A 15 -7.43 12.52 6.13
C GLY A 15 -7.79 11.44 5.10
N VAL A 16 -8.98 11.55 4.49
CA VAL A 16 -9.42 10.63 3.42
C VAL A 16 -8.49 10.69 2.21
N VAL A 17 -8.06 11.89 1.83
CA VAL A 17 -7.09 12.07 0.74
C VAL A 17 -5.75 11.43 1.11
N ALA A 18 -5.27 11.63 2.33
CA ALA A 18 -4.02 11.04 2.79
C ALA A 18 -4.05 9.51 2.76
N GLU A 19 -5.14 8.88 3.22
CA GLU A 19 -5.33 7.43 3.16
C GLU A 19 -5.31 6.91 1.72
N ALA A 20 -6.00 7.59 0.80
CA ALA A 20 -6.00 7.23 -0.61
C ALA A 20 -4.60 7.31 -1.23
N MET A 21 -3.85 8.37 -0.93
CA MET A 21 -2.48 8.53 -1.42
C MET A 21 -1.54 7.46 -0.86
N VAL A 22 -1.69 7.09 0.42
CA VAL A 22 -0.93 6.00 1.03
C VAL A 22 -1.27 4.66 0.37
N ALA A 23 -2.55 4.38 0.11
CA ALA A 23 -2.97 3.16 -0.55
C ALA A 23 -2.36 3.03 -1.96
N LEU A 24 -2.30 4.12 -2.73
CA LEU A 24 -1.65 4.14 -4.04
C LEU A 24 -0.16 3.79 -3.96
N VAL A 25 0.58 4.43 -3.05
CA VAL A 25 2.01 4.19 -2.88
C VAL A 25 2.29 2.75 -2.41
N LEU A 26 1.49 2.24 -1.46
CA LEU A 26 1.63 0.86 -0.99
C LEU A 26 1.30 -0.15 -2.09
N ALA A 27 0.29 0.10 -2.93
CA ALA A 27 -0.04 -0.75 -4.06
C ALA A 27 1.09 -0.79 -5.09
N GLN A 28 1.67 0.37 -5.43
CA GLN A 28 2.83 0.47 -6.32
C GLN A 28 4.03 -0.31 -5.77
N ALA A 29 4.38 -0.08 -4.51
CA ALA A 29 5.49 -0.79 -3.87
C ALA A 29 5.26 -2.31 -3.77
N ALA A 30 4.02 -2.74 -3.54
CA ALA A 30 3.66 -4.15 -3.54
C ALA A 30 3.81 -4.76 -4.95
N LEU A 31 3.34 -4.09 -6.00
CA LEU A 31 3.49 -4.57 -7.37
C LEU A 31 4.95 -4.56 -7.84
N GLU A 32 5.75 -3.57 -7.42
CA GLU A 32 7.20 -3.55 -7.71
C GLU A 32 7.93 -4.73 -7.04
N LYS A 33 7.57 -5.05 -5.79
CA LYS A 33 8.21 -6.13 -5.03
C LYS A 33 7.76 -7.53 -5.47
N PHE A 34 6.46 -7.71 -5.70
CA PHE A 34 5.85 -9.03 -5.89
C PHE A 34 5.46 -9.32 -7.34
N GLY A 35 5.36 -8.29 -8.19
CA GLY A 35 5.00 -8.43 -9.59
C GLY A 35 3.67 -9.14 -9.84
N GLY A 36 3.58 -9.74 -11.03
CA GLY A 36 2.43 -10.50 -11.51
C GLY A 36 1.50 -9.68 -12.38
N ASP A 37 0.98 -10.31 -13.43
CA ASP A 37 0.08 -9.70 -14.41
C ASP A 37 -1.40 -9.99 -14.10
N SER A 38 -1.65 -10.72 -13.02
CA SER A 38 -2.98 -11.01 -12.50
C SER A 38 -3.01 -11.06 -10.98
N LEU A 39 -4.15 -10.73 -10.38
CA LEU A 39 -4.31 -10.78 -8.92
C LEU A 39 -3.99 -12.17 -8.31
N PRO A 40 -4.38 -13.31 -8.91
CA PRO A 40 -3.99 -14.61 -8.39
C PRO A 40 -2.48 -14.82 -8.37
N GLU A 41 -1.76 -14.35 -9.40
CA GLU A 41 -0.30 -14.45 -9.49
C GLU A 41 0.40 -13.61 -8.42
N THR A 42 0.04 -12.31 -8.32
CA THR A 42 0.58 -11.42 -7.28
C THR A 42 0.35 -12.00 -5.88
N ARG A 43 -0.83 -12.59 -5.64
CA ARG A 43 -1.16 -13.25 -4.38
C ARG A 43 -0.27 -14.45 -4.09
N ALA A 44 -0.03 -15.31 -5.09
CA ALA A 44 0.86 -16.45 -4.96
C ALA A 44 2.31 -16.02 -4.64
N ASN A 45 2.79 -14.95 -5.30
CA ASN A 45 4.12 -14.39 -5.06
C ASN A 45 4.29 -13.85 -3.63
N ILE A 46 3.27 -13.15 -3.11
CA ILE A 46 3.22 -12.68 -1.72
C ILE A 46 3.28 -13.85 -0.74
N GLU A 47 2.48 -14.90 -0.96
CA GLU A 47 2.41 -16.06 -0.08
C GLU A 47 3.72 -16.86 -0.07
N GLY A 48 4.34 -17.02 -1.24
CA GLY A 48 5.66 -17.62 -1.36
C GLY A 48 6.73 -16.83 -0.61
N TYR A 49 6.68 -15.49 -0.68
CA TYR A 49 7.56 -14.64 0.13
C TYR A 49 7.33 -14.84 1.63
N ARG A 50 6.08 -14.82 2.09
CA ARG A 50 5.72 -15.06 3.50
C ARG A 50 6.21 -16.41 4.01
N THR A 51 5.99 -17.47 3.24
CA THR A 51 6.46 -18.82 3.58
C THR A 51 7.99 -18.86 3.73
N ARG A 52 8.73 -18.21 2.83
CA ARG A 52 10.21 -18.17 2.90
C ARG A 52 10.73 -17.47 4.15
N ILE A 53 10.11 -16.36 4.55
CA ILE A 53 10.53 -15.61 5.75
C ILE A 53 10.03 -16.25 7.05
N ALA A 54 8.94 -17.01 7.00
CA ALA A 54 8.38 -17.72 8.15
C ALA A 54 9.12 -19.03 8.45
N ARG A 55 9.87 -19.60 7.48
CA ARG A 55 10.68 -20.79 7.71
C ARG A 55 11.86 -20.42 8.63
N PRO A 56 11.99 -21.03 9.82
CA PRO A 56 13.21 -20.90 10.61
C PRO A 56 14.38 -21.36 9.75
N ALA A 57 15.49 -20.62 9.75
CA ALA A 57 16.70 -21.11 9.12
C ALA A 57 17.04 -22.46 9.75
N LEU A 58 16.86 -23.56 9.00
CA LEU A 58 17.41 -24.84 9.39
C LEU A 58 18.92 -24.65 9.30
N VAL A 59 19.51 -24.33 10.45
CA VAL A 59 20.95 -24.35 10.67
C VAL A 59 21.35 -25.82 10.54
N GLY A 60 22.06 -26.13 9.46
CA GLY A 60 22.87 -27.36 9.38
C GLY A 60 24.11 -27.21 10.23
#